data_AF-A0A918MC98-F1
#
_entry.id   AF-A0A918MC98-F1
#
_cell.length_a   1.000
_cell.length_b   1.000
_cell.length_c   1.000
_cell.angle_alpha   90.00
_cell.angle_beta   90.00
_cell.angle_gamma   90.00
#
_symmetry.space_group_name_H-M   'P 1'
#
loop_
_entity.id
_entity.type
_entity.pdbx_description
1 polymer ?
#
loop_
_entity_poly.entity_id
_entity_poly.type
_entity_poly.pdbx_seq_one_letter_code
_entity_poly.pdbx_strand_id
1 'polypeptide(L)'
;MVGRACGKMERVDAELFARERAEVAPGAVHVPDWLDPGRQRELLAACRGWARPPAGLRTVRTPGGGTMTARQVCLGWHWYPYAYARTVVDGDGAPVKPFPAWLGELGRRAAVAALGPQQPYAYDIALINFYDGDARMGMHRDSDEKADAPVVSLSLGDTCVFRFGNPATRARPYTDVELRSGDLFVFGGPSRFAYHGVPRVLPGTGPPGLGLTGRLNVTLRVSGL
;
A
#
# COMPACT_ATOMS: atom_id res chain seq x y z
N MET A 1 -20.13 -8.03 46.47
CA MET A 1 -19.42 -9.03 45.62
C MET A 1 -20.32 -9.25 44.42
N VAL A 2 -19.98 -8.96 43.17
CA VAL A 2 -18.78 -9.33 42.38
C VAL A 2 -18.66 -8.24 41.29
N GLY A 3 -17.58 -7.48 41.20
CA GLY A 3 -16.37 -7.85 40.45
C GLY A 3 -16.35 -7.12 39.11
N ARG A 4 -15.77 -5.91 39.07
CA ARG A 4 -15.47 -5.18 37.82
C ARG A 4 -14.50 -6.02 36.99
N ALA A 5 -14.92 -6.42 35.79
CA ALA A 5 -13.99 -6.94 34.79
C ALA A 5 -13.12 -5.77 34.29
N CYS A 6 -11.92 -5.68 34.84
CA CYS A 6 -10.84 -4.87 34.30
C CYS A 6 -10.42 -5.49 32.97
N GLY A 7 -10.85 -4.88 31.86
CA GLY A 7 -10.33 -5.22 30.54
C GLY A 7 -8.83 -4.96 30.52
N LYS A 8 -8.03 -6.01 30.35
CA LYS A 8 -6.60 -5.90 30.12
C LYS A 8 -6.39 -5.10 28.84
N MET A 9 -5.91 -3.87 29.01
CA MET A 9 -5.34 -3.07 27.94
C MET A 9 -4.12 -3.82 27.43
N GLU A 10 -4.24 -4.47 26.27
CA GLU A 10 -3.09 -5.06 25.58
C GLU A 10 -2.07 -3.94 25.35
N ARG A 11 -0.89 -4.10 25.93
CA ARG A 11 0.22 -3.17 25.70
C ARG A 11 0.63 -3.31 24.24
N VAL A 12 0.20 -2.38 23.41
CA VAL A 12 0.95 -2.00 22.22
C VAL A 12 2.30 -1.52 22.74
N ASP A 13 3.41 -2.02 22.18
CA ASP A 13 4.74 -1.48 22.44
C ASP A 13 4.74 0.01 22.11
N ALA A 14 4.42 0.83 23.12
CA ALA A 14 4.31 2.26 22.99
C ALA A 14 5.73 2.80 23.11
N GLU A 15 6.30 3.20 21.98
CA GLU A 15 7.44 4.12 21.98
C GLU A 15 7.15 5.27 22.98
N LEU A 16 8.19 5.76 23.65
CA LEU A 16 8.07 6.82 24.66
C LEU A 16 7.38 8.08 24.10
N PHE A 17 7.46 8.27 22.79
CA PHE A 17 6.83 9.35 22.05
C PHE A 17 6.00 8.78 20.89
N ALA A 18 4.85 9.40 20.63
CA ALA A 18 4.04 9.07 19.47
C ALA A 18 4.77 9.44 18.17
N ARG A 19 4.59 8.64 17.12
CA ARG A 19 5.09 8.96 15.79
C ARG A 19 4.20 10.02 15.15
N GLU A 20 4.79 11.13 14.74
CA GLU A 20 4.04 12.28 14.24
C GLU A 20 3.82 12.23 12.72
N ARG A 21 2.72 12.83 12.26
CA ARG A 21 2.47 13.09 10.84
C ARG A 21 3.61 13.95 10.27
N ALA A 22 4.20 13.53 9.16
CA ALA A 22 5.29 14.24 8.50
C ALA A 22 5.00 14.50 7.02
N GLU A 23 5.22 15.74 6.57
CA GLU A 23 5.32 16.04 5.15
C GLU A 23 6.75 15.74 4.69
N VAL A 24 6.89 14.71 3.86
CA VAL A 24 8.19 14.18 3.40
C VAL A 24 8.71 14.96 2.19
N ALA A 25 7.79 15.47 1.37
CA ALA A 25 8.02 16.38 0.27
C ALA A 25 6.70 17.11 -0.05
N PRO A 26 6.70 18.22 -0.82
CA PRO A 26 5.46 18.89 -1.21
C PRO A 26 4.44 17.94 -1.83
N GLY A 27 3.31 17.76 -1.15
CA GLY A 27 2.25 16.84 -1.56
C GLY A 27 2.51 15.35 -1.31
N ALA A 28 3.50 15.01 -0.47
CA ALA A 28 3.80 13.65 -0.02
C ALA A 28 3.86 13.58 1.51
N VAL A 29 2.95 12.83 2.11
CA VAL A 29 2.72 12.84 3.57
C VAL A 29 2.69 11.43 4.11
N HIS A 30 3.42 11.22 5.20
CA HIS A 30 3.39 10.03 6.04
C HIS A 30 2.51 10.30 7.27
N VAL A 31 1.56 9.40 7.53
CA VAL A 31 0.68 9.41 8.69
C VAL A 31 0.85 8.08 9.43
N PRO A 32 1.66 8.07 10.51
CA PRO A 32 1.84 6.88 11.33
C PRO A 32 0.54 6.37 11.94
N ASP A 33 0.43 5.06 12.14
CA ASP A 33 -0.63 4.42 12.94
C ASP A 33 -2.06 4.78 12.51
N TRP A 34 -2.26 5.13 11.24
CA TRP A 34 -3.54 5.60 10.71
C TRP A 34 -4.61 4.50 10.65
N LEU A 35 -4.21 3.26 10.36
CA LEU A 35 -5.10 2.10 10.51
C LEU A 35 -4.99 1.55 11.93
N ASP A 36 -6.10 1.60 12.67
CA ASP A 36 -6.20 0.91 13.95
C ASP A 36 -6.07 -0.62 13.79
N PRO A 37 -5.73 -1.36 14.86
CA PRO A 37 -5.53 -2.81 14.79
C PRO A 37 -6.74 -3.60 14.26
N GLY A 38 -7.97 -3.11 14.49
CA GLY A 38 -9.19 -3.70 13.94
C GLY A 38 -9.23 -3.59 12.42
N ARG A 39 -9.02 -2.38 11.89
CA ARG A 39 -8.95 -2.14 10.45
C ARG A 39 -7.81 -2.86 9.76
N GLN A 40 -6.66 -2.98 10.40
CA GLN A 40 -5.55 -3.80 9.88
C GLN A 40 -5.96 -5.26 9.70
N ARG A 41 -6.66 -5.86 10.68
CA ARG A 41 -7.17 -7.24 10.60
C ARG A 41 -8.23 -7.42 9.51
N GLU A 42 -9.17 -6.48 9.41
CA GLU A 42 -10.21 -6.51 8.36
C GLU A 42 -9.60 -6.44 6.96
N LEU A 43 -8.68 -5.49 6.74
CA LEU A 43 -8.00 -5.33 5.46
C LEU A 43 -7.14 -6.56 5.13
N LEU A 44 -6.42 -7.13 6.10
CA LEU A 44 -5.67 -8.36 5.91
C LEU A 44 -6.58 -9.54 5.54
N ALA A 45 -7.72 -9.70 6.21
CA ALA A 45 -8.68 -10.75 5.90
C ALA A 45 -9.21 -10.63 4.46
N ALA A 46 -9.53 -9.41 4.02
CA ALA A 46 -9.91 -9.14 2.63
C ALA A 46 -8.79 -9.49 1.65
N CYS A 47 -7.55 -9.07 1.93
CA CYS A 47 -6.36 -9.42 1.13
C CYS A 47 -6.16 -10.94 1.00
N ARG A 48 -6.37 -11.71 2.07
CA ARG A 48 -6.32 -13.18 2.01
C ARG A 48 -7.39 -13.76 1.11
N GLY A 49 -8.60 -13.19 1.11
CA GLY A 49 -9.67 -13.56 0.18
C GLY A 49 -9.28 -13.26 -1.27
N TRP A 50 -8.75 -12.06 -1.52
CA TRP A 50 -8.32 -11.64 -2.86
C TRP A 50 -7.07 -12.37 -3.37
N ALA A 51 -6.24 -12.93 -2.49
CA ALA A 51 -5.09 -13.73 -2.91
C ALA A 51 -5.47 -15.09 -3.53
N ARG A 52 -6.70 -15.57 -3.30
CA ARG A 52 -7.16 -16.87 -3.80
C ARG A 52 -7.53 -16.82 -5.29
N PRO A 53 -7.22 -17.88 -6.07
CA PRO A 53 -7.73 -18.03 -7.44
C PRO A 53 -9.27 -18.01 -7.51
N PRO A 54 -9.84 -17.62 -8.66
CA PRO A 54 -9.17 -17.09 -9.86
C PRO A 54 -8.71 -15.63 -9.67
N ALA A 55 -7.84 -15.11 -10.54
CA ALA A 55 -7.26 -13.77 -10.48
C ALA A 55 -6.62 -13.45 -9.12
N GLY A 56 -5.91 -14.44 -8.56
CA GLY A 56 -5.29 -14.39 -7.25
C GLY A 56 -3.87 -13.82 -7.25
N LEU A 57 -3.12 -14.13 -6.19
CA LEU A 57 -1.74 -13.68 -6.02
C LEU A 57 -0.85 -14.26 -7.12
N ARG A 58 -0.14 -13.40 -7.85
CA ARG A 58 0.79 -13.79 -8.93
C ARG A 58 2.18 -13.20 -8.74
N THR A 59 3.13 -13.82 -9.41
CA THR A 59 4.47 -13.27 -9.60
C THR A 59 4.53 -12.51 -10.92
N VAL A 60 4.99 -11.26 -10.90
CA VAL A 60 5.05 -10.43 -12.12
C VAL A 60 6.37 -10.67 -12.84
N ARG A 61 6.29 -10.93 -14.15
CA ARG A 61 7.44 -11.00 -15.05
C ARG A 61 7.60 -9.66 -15.75
N THR A 62 8.81 -9.11 -15.73
CA THR A 62 9.11 -7.85 -16.40
C THR A 62 9.53 -8.10 -17.85
N PRO A 63 9.33 -7.14 -18.77
CA PRO A 63 9.68 -7.29 -20.18
C PRO A 63 11.16 -7.58 -20.43
N GLY A 64 12.05 -7.17 -19.52
CA GLY A 64 13.49 -7.46 -19.58
C GLY A 64 13.87 -8.87 -19.11
N GLY A 65 12.91 -9.78 -18.93
CA GLY A 65 13.15 -11.15 -18.46
C GLY A 65 13.34 -11.29 -16.95
N GLY A 66 13.25 -10.19 -16.20
CA GLY A 66 13.33 -10.18 -14.75
C GLY A 66 12.03 -10.65 -14.11
N THR A 67 12.10 -11.06 -12.84
CA THR A 67 10.93 -11.40 -12.03
C THR A 67 10.89 -10.47 -10.82
N MET A 68 9.73 -9.83 -10.59
CA MET A 68 9.52 -9.08 -9.36
C MET A 68 9.50 -10.05 -8.18
N THR A 69 10.30 -9.77 -7.15
CA THR A 69 10.32 -10.57 -5.93
C THR A 69 9.07 -10.36 -5.10
N ALA A 70 8.48 -9.16 -5.18
CA ALA A 70 7.14 -8.92 -4.67
C ALA A 70 6.09 -9.64 -5.54
N ARG A 71 5.14 -10.31 -4.88
CA ARG A 71 3.96 -10.91 -5.51
C ARG A 71 2.79 -9.94 -5.44
N GLN A 72 1.88 -9.98 -6.40
CA GLN A 72 0.84 -8.95 -6.52
C GLN A 72 -0.55 -9.52 -6.81
N VAL A 73 -1.57 -8.89 -6.22
CA VAL A 73 -2.99 -9.03 -6.58
C VAL A 73 -3.50 -7.67 -7.09
N CYS A 74 -4.35 -7.67 -8.10
CA CYS A 74 -4.96 -6.46 -8.65
C CYS A 74 -6.48 -6.49 -8.42
N LEU A 75 -7.07 -5.36 -8.04
CA LEU A 75 -8.52 -5.16 -7.97
C LEU A 75 -8.95 -4.01 -8.89
N GLY A 76 -10.13 -4.14 -9.47
CA GLY A 76 -10.73 -3.16 -10.37
C GLY A 76 -10.15 -3.21 -11.77
N TRP A 77 -8.84 -3.01 -11.88
CA TRP A 77 -8.07 -3.15 -13.12
C TRP A 77 -6.85 -4.02 -12.90
N HIS A 78 -6.56 -4.88 -13.86
CA HIS A 78 -5.38 -5.72 -13.85
C HIS A 78 -4.19 -4.94 -14.39
N TRP A 79 -3.27 -4.55 -13.52
CA TRP A 79 -1.99 -3.99 -13.96
C TRP A 79 -1.09 -5.09 -14.52
N TYR A 80 -0.49 -4.82 -15.66
CA TYR A 80 0.64 -5.56 -16.21
C TYR A 80 1.63 -4.52 -16.76
N PRO A 81 2.87 -4.90 -17.11
CA PRO A 81 3.86 -3.92 -17.55
C PRO A 81 3.32 -2.96 -18.62
N TYR A 82 3.25 -1.66 -18.26
CA TYR A 82 2.85 -0.53 -19.09
C TYR A 82 1.36 -0.37 -19.43
N ALA A 83 0.46 -1.16 -18.83
CA ALA A 83 -0.97 -1.04 -19.11
C ALA A 83 -1.89 -1.67 -18.07
N TYR A 84 -3.18 -1.38 -18.23
CA TYR A 84 -4.28 -1.95 -17.47
C TYR A 84 -5.20 -2.78 -18.37
N ALA A 85 -5.71 -3.89 -17.84
CA ALA A 85 -6.66 -4.77 -18.52
C ALA A 85 -7.84 -5.13 -17.61
N ARG A 86 -8.92 -5.67 -18.18
CA ARG A 86 -10.07 -6.22 -17.43
C ARG A 86 -9.89 -7.69 -17.06
N THR A 87 -8.83 -8.33 -17.53
CA THR A 87 -8.48 -9.74 -17.30
C THR A 87 -7.02 -9.86 -16.90
N VAL A 88 -6.66 -10.99 -16.27
CA VAL A 88 -5.29 -11.33 -15.89
C VAL A 88 -4.51 -11.84 -17.11
N VAL A 89 -4.19 -10.93 -18.02
CA VAL A 89 -3.59 -11.22 -19.34
C VAL A 89 -2.23 -11.91 -19.29
N ASP A 90 -1.50 -11.78 -18.18
CA ASP A 90 -0.20 -12.39 -17.90
C ASP A 90 -0.27 -13.50 -16.84
N GLY A 91 -1.46 -14.10 -16.64
CA GLY A 91 -1.71 -15.14 -15.64
C GLY A 91 -2.79 -16.14 -16.08
N ASP A 92 -3.83 -16.30 -15.27
CA ASP A 92 -4.88 -17.31 -15.48
C ASP A 92 -5.97 -16.89 -16.47
N GLY A 93 -5.88 -15.69 -17.05
CA GLY A 93 -6.84 -15.15 -18.02
C GLY A 93 -8.20 -14.78 -17.45
N ALA A 94 -8.43 -14.97 -16.14
CA ALA A 94 -9.71 -14.68 -15.51
C ALA A 94 -10.00 -13.17 -15.46
N PRO A 95 -11.27 -12.75 -15.33
CA PRO A 95 -11.59 -11.36 -15.01
C PRO A 95 -10.90 -10.89 -13.74
N VAL A 96 -10.39 -9.66 -13.75
CA VAL A 96 -9.82 -9.05 -12.55
C VAL A 96 -10.89 -8.96 -11.45
N LYS A 97 -10.48 -9.13 -10.20
CA LYS A 97 -11.40 -9.02 -9.06
C LYS A 97 -12.01 -7.62 -9.01
N PRO A 98 -13.30 -7.48 -8.63
CA PRO A 98 -13.94 -6.18 -8.57
C PRO A 98 -13.29 -5.29 -7.52
N PHE A 99 -13.30 -3.97 -7.75
CA PHE A 99 -12.88 -2.99 -6.76
C PHE A 99 -14.01 -2.75 -5.74
N PRO A 100 -13.80 -3.00 -4.44
CA PRO A 100 -14.85 -2.81 -3.44
C PRO A 100 -15.11 -1.33 -3.14
N ALA A 101 -16.39 -0.93 -3.08
CA ALA A 101 -16.78 0.46 -2.76
C ALA A 101 -16.22 0.95 -1.41
N TRP A 102 -16.18 0.09 -0.40
CA TRP A 102 -15.63 0.45 0.92
C TRP A 102 -14.12 0.75 0.87
N LEU A 103 -13.39 0.14 -0.07
CA LEU A 103 -11.97 0.39 -0.27
C LEU A 103 -11.75 1.75 -0.96
N GLY A 104 -12.64 2.13 -1.87
CA GLY A 104 -12.64 3.46 -2.48
C GLY A 104 -12.90 4.56 -1.46
N GLU A 105 -13.87 4.36 -0.58
CA GLU A 105 -14.12 5.29 0.51
C GLU A 105 -12.96 5.35 1.51
N LEU A 106 -12.30 4.21 1.80
CA LEU A 106 -11.07 4.21 2.60
C LEU A 106 -9.96 5.04 1.93
N GLY A 107 -9.77 4.90 0.62
CA GLY A 107 -8.81 5.70 -0.15
C GLY A 107 -9.11 7.19 -0.11
N ARG A 108 -10.38 7.58 -0.29
CA ARG A 108 -10.81 8.98 -0.18
C ARG A 108 -10.51 9.56 1.20
N ARG A 109 -10.83 8.84 2.28
CA ARG A 109 -10.53 9.27 3.66
C ARG A 109 -9.02 9.38 3.90
N ALA A 110 -8.23 8.44 3.39
CA ALA A 110 -6.78 8.46 3.50
C ALA A 110 -6.18 9.69 2.80
N ALA A 111 -6.62 9.98 1.57
CA ALA A 111 -6.18 11.16 0.82
C ALA A 111 -6.51 12.45 1.58
N VAL A 112 -7.72 12.55 2.15
CA VAL A 112 -8.13 13.71 2.96
C VAL A 112 -7.31 13.84 4.25
N ALA A 113 -7.07 12.73 4.95
CA ALA A 113 -6.28 12.74 6.18
C ALA A 113 -4.83 13.21 5.95
N ALA A 114 -4.26 12.88 4.79
CA ALA A 114 -2.89 13.22 4.46
C ALA A 114 -2.76 14.62 3.84
N LEU A 115 -3.61 14.96 2.86
CA LEU A 115 -3.45 16.14 1.99
C LEU A 115 -4.54 17.21 2.20
N GLY A 116 -5.47 17.01 3.13
CA GLY A 116 -6.63 17.89 3.32
C GLY A 116 -7.71 17.67 2.26
N PRO A 117 -8.74 18.54 2.19
CA PRO A 117 -9.84 18.41 1.23
C PRO A 117 -9.34 18.18 -0.21
N GLN A 118 -9.82 17.11 -0.85
CA GLN A 118 -9.46 16.72 -2.20
C GLN A 118 -10.67 16.80 -3.14
N GLN A 119 -10.41 16.79 -4.44
CA GLN A 119 -11.42 16.46 -5.43
C GLN A 119 -12.04 15.08 -5.12
N PRO A 120 -13.30 14.82 -5.49
CA PRO A 120 -13.99 13.56 -5.21
C PRO A 120 -13.48 12.43 -6.13
N TYR A 121 -12.20 12.11 -6.02
CA TYR A 121 -11.53 11.06 -6.77
C TYR A 121 -12.19 9.70 -6.51
N ALA A 122 -12.64 9.05 -7.58
CA ALA A 122 -13.21 7.72 -7.55
C ALA A 122 -12.09 6.67 -7.70
N TYR A 123 -11.49 6.26 -6.58
CA TYR A 123 -10.52 5.16 -6.58
C TYR A 123 -11.17 3.90 -7.14
N ASP A 124 -10.49 3.29 -8.11
CA ASP A 124 -10.97 2.12 -8.86
C ASP A 124 -9.88 1.09 -9.15
N ILE A 125 -8.64 1.34 -8.67
CA ILE A 125 -7.52 0.42 -8.76
C ILE A 125 -6.99 0.15 -7.35
N ALA A 126 -6.80 -1.12 -7.02
CA ALA A 126 -5.94 -1.50 -5.89
C ALA A 126 -4.86 -2.47 -6.35
N LEU A 127 -3.60 -2.13 -6.11
CA LEU A 127 -2.47 -3.04 -6.25
C LEU A 127 -2.02 -3.49 -4.86
N ILE A 128 -2.16 -4.79 -4.59
CA ILE A 128 -1.79 -5.38 -3.32
C ILE A 128 -0.47 -6.10 -3.51
N ASN A 129 0.60 -5.56 -2.96
CA ASN A 129 1.95 -6.12 -3.08
C ASN A 129 2.31 -6.87 -1.80
N PHE A 130 2.66 -8.15 -1.93
CA PHE A 130 3.22 -8.98 -0.87
C PHE A 130 4.73 -9.08 -1.02
N TYR A 131 5.44 -8.79 0.06
CA TYR A 131 6.88 -8.88 0.18
C TYR A 131 7.20 -9.93 1.26
N ASP A 132 7.98 -10.94 0.90
CA ASP A 132 8.70 -11.73 1.90
C ASP A 132 9.94 -10.95 2.41
N GLY A 133 10.74 -11.57 3.27
CA GLY A 133 11.87 -10.91 3.91
C GLY A 133 12.98 -10.42 2.96
N ASP A 134 13.10 -11.01 1.76
CA ASP A 134 14.13 -10.68 0.78
C ASP A 134 13.58 -9.86 -0.40
N ALA A 135 12.26 -9.72 -0.49
CA ALA A 135 11.60 -8.99 -1.55
C ALA A 135 11.90 -7.49 -1.49
N ARG A 136 12.07 -6.91 -2.67
CA ARG A 136 12.41 -5.50 -2.87
C ARG A 136 11.73 -4.96 -4.12
N MET A 137 11.58 -3.66 -4.18
CA MET A 137 11.03 -2.96 -5.33
C MET A 137 11.91 -1.76 -5.67
N GLY A 138 12.49 -1.77 -6.87
CA GLY A 138 13.34 -0.68 -7.34
C GLY A 138 12.58 0.63 -7.52
N MET A 139 13.33 1.71 -7.76
CA MET A 139 12.75 3.02 -8.03
C MET A 139 11.90 2.98 -9.30
N HIS A 140 10.60 3.21 -9.12
CA HIS A 140 9.59 3.25 -10.17
C HIS A 140 8.64 4.42 -9.91
N ARG A 141 7.77 4.71 -10.87
CA ARG A 141 6.71 5.71 -10.72
C ARG A 141 5.41 5.13 -11.21
N ASP A 142 4.32 5.62 -10.65
CA ASP A 142 2.97 5.22 -11.00
C ASP A 142 2.45 6.17 -12.08
N SER A 143 2.62 5.79 -13.34
CA SER A 143 2.34 6.65 -14.51
C SER A 143 1.46 6.00 -15.57
N ASP A 144 0.91 4.82 -15.30
CA ASP A 144 0.05 4.11 -16.26
C ASP A 144 -1.41 4.59 -16.19
N GLU A 145 -1.75 5.42 -15.21
CA GLU A 145 -3.07 6.04 -15.05
C GLU A 145 -3.19 7.34 -15.86
N LYS A 146 -4.41 7.65 -16.34
CA LYS A 146 -4.73 8.94 -16.95
C LYS A 146 -5.04 10.02 -15.92
N ALA A 147 -5.51 9.64 -14.72
CA ALA A 147 -5.84 10.58 -13.66
C ALA A 147 -4.61 10.99 -12.84
N ASP A 148 -4.60 12.25 -12.40
CA ASP A 148 -3.58 12.84 -11.52
C ASP A 148 -3.90 12.70 -10.02
N ALA A 149 -4.90 11.89 -9.69
CA ALA A 149 -5.37 11.66 -8.32
C ALA A 149 -4.26 11.15 -7.40
N PRO A 150 -4.19 11.56 -6.12
CA PRO A 150 -3.18 11.09 -5.18
C PRO A 150 -3.11 9.57 -5.08
N VAL A 151 -1.90 9.03 -5.03
CA VAL A 151 -1.67 7.62 -4.72
C VAL A 151 -1.74 7.45 -3.20
N VAL A 152 -2.57 6.51 -2.75
CA VAL A 152 -2.72 6.15 -1.33
C VAL A 152 -2.05 4.81 -1.11
N SER A 153 -1.16 4.71 -0.12
CA SER A 153 -0.39 3.52 0.19
C SER A 153 -0.57 3.15 1.65
N LEU A 154 -1.18 1.98 1.91
CA LEU A 154 -1.42 1.44 3.25
C LEU A 154 -0.44 0.30 3.52
N SER A 155 0.17 0.28 4.71
CA SER A 155 1.16 -0.74 5.10
C SER A 155 0.62 -1.69 6.16
N LEU A 156 0.88 -3.00 6.01
CA LEU A 156 0.51 -4.05 6.96
C LEU A 156 1.68 -5.04 7.12
N GLY A 157 1.90 -5.52 8.35
CA GLY A 157 2.94 -6.51 8.66
C GLY A 157 4.32 -5.88 8.86
N ASP A 158 5.35 -6.56 8.37
CA ASP A 158 6.74 -6.16 8.58
C ASP A 158 7.02 -4.73 8.08
N THR A 159 7.80 -3.99 8.87
CA THR A 159 8.30 -2.66 8.53
C THR A 159 9.12 -2.70 7.25
N CYS A 160 9.02 -1.67 6.43
CA CYS A 160 9.94 -1.47 5.31
C CYS A 160 10.62 -0.13 5.35
N VAL A 161 11.80 -0.06 4.74
CA VAL A 161 12.36 1.21 4.26
C VAL A 161 11.64 1.55 2.96
N PHE A 162 10.89 2.65 2.97
CA PHE A 162 10.27 3.22 1.78
C PHE A 162 11.11 4.39 1.31
N ARG A 163 11.64 4.29 0.09
CA ARG A 163 12.46 5.34 -0.52
C ARG A 163 11.58 6.23 -1.36
N PHE A 164 11.42 7.48 -0.98
CA PHE A 164 10.63 8.46 -1.70
C PHE A 164 11.53 9.50 -2.37
N GLY A 165 11.51 9.56 -3.70
CA GLY A 165 12.35 10.41 -4.51
C GLY A 165 11.63 11.66 -5.00
N ASN A 166 11.86 11.99 -6.27
CA ASN A 166 11.36 13.17 -6.95
C ASN A 166 10.76 12.77 -8.32
N PRO A 167 10.00 13.63 -9.00
CA PRO A 167 9.39 13.29 -10.30
C PRO A 167 10.37 13.29 -11.49
N ALA A 168 11.55 13.91 -11.34
CA ALA A 168 12.48 14.13 -12.45
C ALA A 168 13.40 12.93 -12.71
N THR A 169 13.88 12.26 -11.66
CA THR A 169 14.90 11.21 -11.79
C THR A 169 14.73 10.07 -10.78
N ARG A 170 15.19 8.88 -11.17
CA ARG A 170 15.32 7.70 -10.29
C ARG A 170 16.47 7.84 -9.28
N ALA A 171 17.37 8.80 -9.50
CA ALA A 171 18.51 9.08 -8.65
C ALA A 171 18.14 10.02 -7.49
N ARG A 172 19.14 10.41 -6.69
CA ARG A 172 18.99 11.42 -5.63
C ARG A 172 18.48 12.77 -6.19
N PRO A 173 17.85 13.61 -5.34
CA PRO A 173 17.56 13.39 -3.93
C PRO A 173 16.39 12.43 -3.69
N TYR A 174 16.47 11.68 -2.59
CA TYR A 174 15.37 10.88 -2.04
C TYR A 174 15.45 10.88 -0.50
N THR A 175 14.32 10.65 0.14
CA THR A 175 14.15 10.48 1.58
C THR A 175 13.72 9.05 1.86
N ASP A 176 14.42 8.37 2.76
CA ASP A 176 14.02 7.05 3.24
C ASP A 176 13.12 7.22 4.48
N VAL A 177 11.97 6.56 4.47
CA VAL A 177 10.94 6.61 5.53
C VAL A 177 10.65 5.18 5.97
N GLU A 178 10.66 4.93 7.28
CA GLU A 178 10.20 3.65 7.81
C GLU A 178 8.67 3.60 7.83
N LEU A 179 8.10 2.68 7.04
CA LEU A 179 6.66 2.41 7.06
C LEU A 179 6.41 1.13 7.85
N ARG A 180 5.67 1.25 8.94
CA ARG A 180 5.29 0.16 9.85
C ARG A 180 3.86 -0.29 9.57
N SER A 181 3.46 -1.40 10.19
CA SER A 181 2.08 -1.87 10.11
C SER A 181 1.11 -0.82 10.64
N GLY A 182 0.13 -0.45 9.83
CA GLY A 182 -0.85 0.57 10.14
C GLY A 182 -0.55 1.95 9.54
N ASP A 183 0.66 2.18 9.04
CA ASP A 183 1.04 3.46 8.46
C ASP A 183 0.33 3.72 7.13
N LEU A 184 -0.01 4.99 6.93
CA LEU A 184 -0.48 5.56 5.69
C LEU A 184 0.62 6.42 5.07
N PHE A 185 0.83 6.28 3.77
CA PHE A 185 1.63 7.21 2.98
C PHE A 185 0.82 7.66 1.76
N VAL A 186 0.70 8.96 1.52
CA VAL A 186 -0.04 9.50 0.37
C VAL A 186 0.85 10.47 -0.39
N PHE A 187 0.88 10.36 -1.71
CA PHE A 187 1.55 11.33 -2.57
C PHE A 187 0.68 11.74 -3.75
N GLY A 188 0.54 13.05 -3.94
CA GLY A 188 -0.25 13.67 -4.99
C GLY A 188 0.32 15.02 -5.38
N GLY A 189 -0.42 15.79 -6.20
CA GLY A 189 -0.01 17.13 -6.63
C GLY A 189 1.42 17.14 -7.21
N PRO A 190 2.35 17.99 -6.70
CA PRO A 190 3.74 18.04 -7.18
C PRO A 190 4.48 16.70 -7.10
N SER A 191 4.07 15.84 -6.17
CA SER A 191 4.68 14.54 -5.89
C SER A 191 3.94 13.36 -6.54
N ARG A 192 2.85 13.59 -7.29
CA ARG A 192 2.01 12.53 -7.87
C ARG A 192 2.80 11.52 -8.71
N PHE A 193 3.81 12.00 -9.44
CA PHE A 193 4.65 11.18 -10.32
C PHE A 193 6.07 10.99 -9.78
N ALA A 194 6.27 11.13 -8.48
CA ALA A 194 7.56 10.93 -7.83
C ALA A 194 8.02 9.47 -7.95
N TYR A 195 9.30 9.29 -8.26
CA TYR A 195 9.92 7.97 -8.19
C TYR A 195 9.99 7.50 -6.74
N HIS A 196 9.64 6.25 -6.50
CA HIS A 196 9.68 5.64 -5.17
C HIS A 196 9.94 4.14 -5.24
N GLY A 197 10.25 3.53 -4.11
CA GLY A 197 10.52 2.08 -4.04
C GLY A 197 10.62 1.56 -2.62
N VAL A 198 10.87 0.25 -2.51
CA VAL A 198 11.05 -0.47 -1.26
C VAL A 198 12.41 -1.16 -1.32
N PRO A 199 13.50 -0.52 -0.88
CA PRO A 199 14.83 -1.13 -0.91
C PRO A 199 14.97 -2.34 0.01
N ARG A 200 14.22 -2.36 1.14
CA ARG A 200 14.36 -3.39 2.18
C ARG A 200 13.07 -3.54 2.99
N VAL A 201 12.76 -4.79 3.35
CA VAL A 201 11.80 -5.16 4.41
C VAL A 201 12.59 -5.63 5.64
N LEU A 202 12.09 -5.35 6.84
CA LEU A 202 12.69 -5.75 8.11
C LEU A 202 11.89 -6.94 8.69
N PRO A 203 12.35 -8.19 8.50
CA PRO A 203 11.56 -9.36 8.88
C PRO A 203 11.29 -9.43 10.39
N GLY A 204 10.09 -9.88 10.76
CA GLY A 204 9.74 -10.11 12.17
C GLY A 204 9.43 -8.84 12.97
N THR A 205 9.17 -7.72 12.29
CA THR A 205 8.81 -6.44 12.91
C THR A 205 7.31 -6.18 12.87
N GLY A 206 6.54 -7.01 12.17
CA GLY A 206 5.09 -6.92 12.13
C GLY A 206 4.43 -7.20 13.51
N PRO A 207 3.26 -6.61 13.79
CA PRO A 207 2.56 -6.83 15.05
C PRO A 207 2.22 -8.32 15.25
N PRO A 208 2.59 -8.96 16.37
CA PRO A 208 2.33 -10.39 16.60
C PRO A 208 0.84 -10.77 16.45
N GLY A 209 -0.06 -9.88 16.90
CA GLY A 209 -1.51 -10.09 16.82
C GLY A 209 -2.14 -9.92 15.43
N LEU A 210 -1.39 -9.46 14.42
CA LEU A 210 -1.90 -9.31 13.05
C LEU A 210 -1.95 -10.67 12.33
N GLY A 211 -1.06 -11.61 12.69
CA GLY A 211 -0.99 -12.93 12.08
C GLY A 211 -0.52 -12.91 10.62
N LEU A 212 0.29 -11.92 10.23
CA LEU A 212 0.93 -11.83 8.92
C LEU A 212 2.44 -12.02 9.08
N THR A 213 3.02 -12.93 8.30
CA THR A 213 4.47 -13.04 8.11
C THR A 213 4.86 -12.34 6.81
N GLY A 214 5.84 -11.45 6.85
CA GLY A 214 6.17 -10.58 5.73
C GLY A 214 5.35 -9.28 5.76
N ARG A 215 5.35 -8.58 4.62
CA ARG A 215 4.72 -7.28 4.45
C ARG A 215 3.68 -7.31 3.35
N LEU A 216 2.56 -6.65 3.59
CA LEU A 216 1.59 -6.27 2.58
C LEU A 216 1.54 -4.76 2.41
N ASN A 217 1.38 -4.33 1.17
CA ASN A 217 1.07 -2.96 0.83
C ASN A 217 -0.16 -2.92 -0.06
N VAL A 218 -1.14 -2.09 0.29
CA VAL A 218 -2.33 -1.85 -0.51
C VAL A 218 -2.24 -0.44 -1.08
N THR A 219 -2.00 -0.36 -2.39
CA THR A 219 -1.87 0.91 -3.12
C THR A 219 -3.14 1.18 -3.90
N LEU A 220 -3.82 2.28 -3.57
CA LEU A 220 -5.06 2.70 -4.22
C LEU A 220 -4.77 3.83 -5.22
N ARG A 221 -5.35 3.71 -6.41
CA ARG A 221 -5.19 4.67 -7.50
C ARG A 221 -6.51 4.92 -8.22
N VAL A 222 -6.54 5.98 -9.02
CA VAL A 222 -7.64 6.30 -9.94
C VAL A 222 -7.13 6.11 -11.34
N SER A 223 -7.80 5.29 -12.15
CA SER A 223 -7.40 5.01 -13.52
C SER A 223 -7.61 6.21 -14.44
N GLY A 224 -8.76 6.87 -14.34
CA GLY A 224 -9.24 7.83 -15.35
C GLY A 224 -9.63 7.17 -16.68
N LEU A 225 -9.91 5.86 -16.68
CA LEU A 225 -10.24 5.03 -17.85
C LEU A 225 -11.74 4.75 -17.98
#